data_AF-A0A7W5ESU4-F1
#
_entry.id   AF-A0A7W5ESU4-F1
#
_cell.length_a   1.000
_cell.length_b   1.000
_cell.length_c   1.000
_cell.angle_alpha   90.00
_cell.angle_beta   90.00
_cell.angle_gamma   90.00
#
_symmetry.space_group_name_H-M   'P 1'
#
loop_
_entity.id
_entity.type
_entity.pdbx_description
1 polymer ?
#
loop_
_entity_poly.entity_id
_entity_poly.type
_entity_poly.pdbx_seq_one_letter_code
_entity_poly.pdbx_strand_id
1 'polypeptide(L)'
;MLLQDERADATLWRTFLVYLTCSPKPAWEMLAPREPENFEAIFNTHFRGMTAVPASTNGLLETRAQLLAWISGWLDESSRDFLRSVESEQPDFGLIGLPQAQALPGVRRKLHNLSRRSRAKREADKLELERMLAQVAERVT
;
A
#
# COMPACT_ATOMS: atom_id res chain seq x y z
N MET A 1 -1.34 15.34 12.48
CA MET A 1 -1.45 13.91 12.10
C MET A 1 -0.62 13.67 10.84
N LEU A 2 -0.22 12.44 10.49
CA LEU A 2 0.67 12.15 9.34
C LEU A 2 0.22 12.84 8.03
N LEU A 3 -1.08 12.82 7.73
CA LEU A 3 -1.64 13.43 6.51
C LEU A 3 -1.70 14.96 6.51
N GLN A 4 -1.44 15.60 7.66
CA GLN A 4 -1.35 17.05 7.79
C GLN A 4 0.10 17.52 7.90
N ASP A 5 1.05 16.59 7.88
CA ASP A 5 2.47 16.87 7.91
C ASP A 5 2.93 17.26 6.50
N GLU A 6 3.74 18.32 6.38
CA GLU A 6 4.30 18.76 5.11
C GLU A 6 5.15 17.69 4.42
N ARG A 7 5.65 16.71 5.19
CA ARG A 7 6.40 15.56 4.69
C ARG A 7 5.51 14.47 4.09
N ALA A 8 4.19 14.65 4.04
CA ALA A 8 3.28 13.82 3.25
C ALA A 8 3.37 14.17 1.75
N ASP A 9 4.58 14.05 1.21
CA ASP A 9 4.98 14.53 -0.11
C ASP A 9 5.32 13.38 -1.07
N ALA A 10 5.83 13.73 -2.26
CA ALA A 10 6.26 12.77 -3.27
C ALA A 10 7.39 11.85 -2.79
N THR A 11 8.25 12.32 -1.88
CA THR A 11 9.33 11.52 -1.30
C THR A 11 8.76 10.42 -0.41
N LEU A 12 7.80 10.77 0.46
CA LEU A 12 7.11 9.78 1.27
C LEU A 12 6.33 8.79 0.40
N TRP A 13 5.65 9.26 -0.64
CA TRP A 13 4.91 8.38 -1.56
C TRP A 13 5.82 7.35 -2.25
N ARG A 14 6.92 7.80 -2.86
CA ARG A 14 7.90 6.89 -3.50
C ARG A 14 8.52 5.92 -2.49
N THR A 15 8.80 6.39 -1.28
CA THR A 15 9.29 5.54 -0.18
C THR A 15 8.25 4.50 0.21
N PHE A 16 6.98 4.88 0.32
CA PHE A 16 5.88 3.98 0.59
C PHE A 16 5.79 2.87 -0.47
N LEU A 17 5.92 3.20 -1.77
CA LEU A 17 5.94 2.21 -2.84
C LEU A 17 7.08 1.20 -2.69
N VAL A 18 8.29 1.65 -2.29
CA VAL A 18 9.40 0.74 -1.97
C VAL A 18 9.03 -0.19 -0.82
N TYR A 19 8.50 0.33 0.29
CA TYR A 19 8.10 -0.50 1.44
C TYR A 19 6.95 -1.46 1.11
N LEU A 20 6.03 -1.05 0.24
CA LEU A 20 4.94 -1.89 -0.24
C LEU A 20 5.50 -3.10 -1.00
N THR A 21 6.57 -2.94 -1.80
CA THR A 21 7.23 -4.09 -2.43
C THR A 21 7.83 -5.05 -1.40
N CYS A 22 8.29 -4.59 -0.24
CA CYS A 22 8.82 -5.46 0.81
C CYS A 22 7.74 -6.29 1.53
N SER A 23 6.45 -5.97 1.36
CA SER A 23 5.35 -6.64 2.07
C SER A 23 5.21 -8.12 1.66
N PRO A 24 4.89 -9.04 2.58
CA PRO A 24 4.53 -10.41 2.22
C PRO A 24 3.21 -10.48 1.44
N LYS A 25 2.34 -9.48 1.59
CA LYS A 25 1.04 -9.39 0.90
C LYS A 25 1.20 -8.89 -0.55
N PRO A 26 0.29 -9.24 -1.46
CA PRO A 26 0.24 -8.63 -2.79
C PRO A 26 -0.14 -7.15 -2.69
N ALA A 27 0.24 -6.36 -3.69
CA ALA A 27 0.04 -4.90 -3.66
C ALA A 27 -1.45 -4.51 -3.50
N TRP A 28 -2.34 -5.21 -4.22
CA TRP A 28 -3.78 -4.93 -4.21
C TRP A 28 -4.41 -5.02 -2.81
N GLU A 29 -3.95 -5.96 -1.98
CA GLU A 29 -4.49 -6.16 -0.62
C GLU A 29 -4.07 -5.01 0.31
N MET A 30 -2.90 -4.41 0.07
CA MET A 30 -2.38 -3.28 0.83
C MET A 30 -3.03 -1.95 0.42
N LEU A 31 -3.33 -1.80 -0.88
CA LEU A 31 -3.90 -0.57 -1.46
C LEU A 31 -5.43 -0.50 -1.28
N ALA A 32 -6.10 -1.65 -1.21
CA ALA A 32 -7.53 -1.77 -0.93
C ALA A 32 -7.77 -2.72 0.25
N PRO A 33 -7.36 -2.35 1.48
CA PRO A 33 -7.55 -3.20 2.64
C PRO A 33 -9.03 -3.33 2.98
N ARG A 34 -9.42 -4.50 3.52
CA ARG A 34 -10.78 -4.73 4.02
C ARG A 34 -11.13 -3.77 5.15
N GLU A 35 -12.43 -3.56 5.36
CA GLU A 35 -12.91 -2.83 6.52
C GLU A 35 -12.56 -3.59 7.81
N PRO A 36 -12.11 -2.89 8.87
CA PRO A 36 -11.81 -3.53 10.14
C PRO A 36 -13.07 -4.13 10.78
N GLU A 37 -13.07 -5.43 11.04
CA GLU A 37 -14.17 -6.12 11.73
C GLU A 37 -14.09 -5.89 13.25
N ASN A 38 -15.23 -5.63 13.90
CA ASN A 38 -15.34 -5.44 15.36
C ASN A 38 -14.35 -4.40 15.94
N PHE A 39 -14.01 -3.37 15.15
CA PHE A 39 -12.93 -2.43 15.48
C PHE A 39 -13.10 -1.77 16.84
N GLU A 40 -14.32 -1.35 17.18
CA GLU A 40 -14.60 -0.71 18.46
C GLU A 40 -14.35 -1.64 19.64
N ALA A 41 -14.82 -2.88 19.57
CA ALA A 41 -14.60 -3.86 20.63
C ALA A 41 -13.11 -4.17 20.82
N ILE A 42 -12.37 -4.35 19.72
CA ILE A 42 -10.92 -4.59 19.74
C ILE A 42 -10.19 -3.38 20.33
N PHE A 43 -10.51 -2.17 19.88
CA PHE A 43 -9.92 -0.93 20.39
C PHE A 43 -10.15 -0.77 21.90
N ASN A 44 -11.40 -0.98 22.33
CA ASN A 44 -11.78 -0.83 23.74
C ASN A 44 -11.09 -1.86 24.64
N THR A 45 -10.87 -3.06 24.14
CA THR A 45 -10.27 -4.16 24.91
C THR A 45 -8.75 -4.03 24.98
N HIS A 46 -8.11 -3.65 23.87
CA HIS A 46 -6.67 -3.80 23.72
C HIS A 46 -5.88 -2.49 23.64
N PHE A 47 -6.53 -1.35 23.35
CA PHE A 47 -5.83 -0.11 22.99
C PHE A 47 -6.30 1.12 23.75
N ARG A 48 -7.50 1.10 24.34
CA ARG A 48 -8.05 2.22 25.11
C ARG A 48 -7.11 2.62 26.26
N GLY A 49 -6.76 3.91 26.30
CA GLY A 49 -5.88 4.47 27.34
C GLY A 49 -4.38 4.25 27.11
N MET A 50 -3.96 3.61 26.01
CA MET A 50 -2.54 3.38 25.71
C MET A 50 -1.86 4.54 24.96
N THR A 51 -2.63 5.53 24.50
CA THR A 51 -2.12 6.67 23.73
C THR A 51 -1.91 7.88 24.63
N ALA A 52 -0.85 8.67 24.36
CA ALA A 52 -0.57 9.90 25.10
C ALA A 52 -1.68 10.96 24.95
N VAL A 53 -2.36 10.97 23.81
CA VAL A 53 -3.55 11.78 23.55
C VAL A 53 -4.74 10.83 23.34
N PRO A 54 -5.89 11.06 23.99
CA PRO A 54 -7.07 10.23 23.80
C PRO A 54 -7.47 10.14 22.31
N ALA A 55 -7.69 8.92 21.83
CA ALA A 55 -8.20 8.66 20.48
C ALA A 55 -9.58 7.99 20.56
N SER A 56 -10.46 8.33 19.62
CA SER A 56 -11.76 7.68 19.46
C SER A 56 -11.73 6.71 18.27
N THR A 57 -12.54 5.66 18.35
CA THR A 57 -12.71 4.69 17.26
C THR A 57 -13.18 5.37 15.98
N ASN A 58 -14.16 6.28 16.08
CA ASN A 58 -14.66 7.07 14.96
C ASN A 58 -13.55 7.91 14.32
N GLY A 59 -12.74 8.62 15.12
CA GLY A 59 -11.64 9.44 14.59
C GLY A 59 -10.55 8.62 13.91
N LEU A 60 -10.27 7.42 14.43
CA LEU A 60 -9.32 6.49 13.79
C LEU A 60 -9.84 5.95 12.45
N LEU A 61 -11.14 5.61 12.38
CA LEU A 61 -11.78 5.14 11.14
C LEU A 61 -11.87 6.26 10.09
N GLU A 62 -12.16 7.50 10.51
CA GLU A 62 -12.15 8.67 9.64
C GLU A 62 -10.74 8.94 9.10
N THR A 63 -9.73 8.90 9.97
CA THR A 63 -8.32 9.03 9.55
C THR A 63 -7.91 7.94 8.57
N ARG A 64 -8.37 6.69 8.78
CA ARG A 64 -8.16 5.59 7.84
C ARG A 64 -8.77 5.91 6.47
N ALA A 65 -10.01 6.40 6.43
CA ALA A 65 -10.67 6.76 5.18
C ALA A 65 -9.90 7.88 4.43
N GLN A 66 -9.45 8.90 5.15
CA GLN A 66 -8.62 9.98 4.61
C GLN A 66 -7.28 9.45 4.06
N LEU A 67 -6.64 8.51 4.77
CA LEU A 67 -5.38 7.89 4.31
C LEU A 67 -5.58 7.12 3.00
N LEU A 68 -6.66 6.35 2.89
CA LEU A 68 -6.96 5.60 1.66
C LEU A 68 -7.29 6.52 0.49
N ALA A 69 -8.00 7.62 0.74
CA ALA A 69 -8.25 8.65 -0.27
C ALA A 69 -6.93 9.32 -0.72
N TRP A 70 -6.04 9.65 0.22
CA TRP A 70 -4.71 10.20 -0.07
C TRP A 70 -3.88 9.23 -0.92
N ILE A 71 -3.79 7.96 -0.52
CA ILE A 71 -3.08 6.92 -1.30
C ILE A 71 -3.65 6.83 -2.73
N SER A 72 -4.97 6.83 -2.87
CA SER A 72 -5.64 6.76 -4.16
C SER A 72 -5.30 7.96 -5.06
N GLY A 73 -5.23 9.16 -4.48
CA GLY A 73 -4.87 10.39 -5.21
C GLY A 73 -3.41 10.44 -5.68
N TRP A 74 -2.50 9.77 -4.97
CA TRP A 74 -1.08 9.67 -5.37
C TRP A 74 -0.78 8.53 -6.35
N LEU A 75 -1.74 7.64 -6.60
CA LEU A 75 -1.59 6.49 -7.49
C LEU A 75 -1.68 6.89 -8.97
N ASP A 76 -0.71 7.69 -9.41
CA ASP A 76 -0.52 8.14 -10.78
C ASP A 76 -0.07 7.01 -11.73
N GLU A 77 0.01 7.30 -13.02
CA GLU A 77 0.35 6.30 -14.04
C GLU A 77 1.72 5.66 -13.79
N SER A 78 2.73 6.45 -13.41
CA SER A 78 4.06 5.96 -13.09
C SER A 78 4.06 4.97 -11.91
N SER A 79 3.30 5.27 -10.86
CA SER A 79 3.12 4.39 -9.70
C SER A 79 2.39 3.10 -10.10
N ARG A 80 1.39 3.18 -10.98
CA ARG A 80 0.67 2.00 -11.50
C ARG A 80 1.59 1.08 -12.30
N ASP A 81 2.37 1.65 -13.21
CA ASP A 81 3.32 0.89 -14.03
C ASP A 81 4.43 0.28 -13.18
N PHE A 82 4.89 0.98 -12.14
CA PHE A 82 5.79 0.41 -11.15
C PHE A 82 5.19 -0.84 -10.49
N LEU A 83 3.95 -0.78 -9.99
CA LEU A 83 3.30 -1.93 -9.35
C LEU A 83 3.11 -3.11 -10.32
N ARG A 84 2.75 -2.84 -11.57
CA ARG A 84 2.65 -3.85 -12.64
C ARG A 84 3.98 -4.53 -12.93
N SER A 85 5.07 -3.76 -12.94
CA SER A 85 6.43 -4.26 -13.14
C SER A 85 6.84 -5.23 -12.02
N VAL A 86 6.47 -4.93 -10.77
CA VAL A 86 6.72 -5.77 -9.59
C VAL A 86 5.94 -7.09 -9.68
N GLU A 87 4.63 -7.05 -9.96
CA GLU A 87 3.81 -8.26 -10.09
C GLU A 87 4.20 -9.09 -11.34
N SER A 88 4.88 -8.48 -12.31
CA SER A 88 5.47 -9.16 -13.47
C SER A 88 6.91 -9.64 -13.26
N GLU A 89 7.40 -9.57 -12.03
CA GLU A 89 8.73 -10.06 -11.62
C GLU A 89 9.90 -9.35 -12.31
N GLN A 90 9.63 -8.19 -12.91
CA GLN A 90 10.60 -7.32 -13.58
C GLN A 90 10.44 -5.90 -13.04
N PRO A 91 10.71 -5.68 -11.73
CA PRO A 91 10.45 -4.40 -11.09
C PRO A 91 11.32 -3.29 -11.68
N ASP A 92 10.70 -2.19 -12.11
CA ASP A 92 11.40 -1.01 -12.60
C ASP A 92 11.32 0.12 -11.57
N PHE A 93 12.30 0.13 -10.65
CA PHE A 93 12.44 1.18 -9.64
C PHE A 93 12.81 2.55 -10.24
N GLY A 94 13.18 2.62 -11.52
CA GLY A 94 13.36 3.87 -12.25
C GLY A 94 12.06 4.65 -12.40
N LEU A 95 10.92 3.96 -12.53
CA LEU A 95 9.59 4.59 -12.62
C LEU A 95 9.30 5.46 -11.39
N ILE A 96 9.68 5.02 -10.20
CA ILE A 96 9.50 5.80 -8.96
C ILE A 96 10.73 6.66 -8.60
N GLY A 97 11.72 6.77 -9.49
CA GLY A 97 12.92 7.57 -9.29
C GLY A 97 13.86 7.07 -8.19
N LEU A 98 13.79 5.78 -7.82
CA LEU A 98 14.60 5.18 -6.75
C LEU A 98 15.31 3.89 -7.21
N PRO A 99 16.08 3.89 -8.32
CA PRO A 99 16.70 2.68 -8.87
C PRO A 99 17.56 1.90 -7.85
N GLN A 100 18.22 2.61 -6.93
CA GLN A 100 19.02 2.01 -5.86
C GLN A 100 18.21 1.13 -4.89
N ALA A 101 16.89 1.33 -4.78
CA ALA A 101 16.03 0.57 -3.88
C ALA A 101 15.96 -0.92 -4.25
N GLN A 102 16.26 -1.29 -5.50
CA GLN A 102 16.36 -2.68 -5.94
C GLN A 102 17.42 -3.48 -5.15
N ALA A 103 18.42 -2.81 -4.58
CA ALA A 103 19.47 -3.45 -3.79
C ALA A 103 19.05 -3.75 -2.34
N LEU A 104 17.91 -3.23 -1.87
CA LEU A 104 17.49 -3.39 -0.48
C LEU A 104 17.20 -4.86 -0.14
N PRO A 105 17.61 -5.35 1.05
CA PRO A 105 17.40 -6.74 1.43
C PRO A 105 15.93 -7.18 1.41
N GLY A 106 15.01 -6.30 1.83
CA GLY A 106 13.57 -6.57 1.81
C GLY A 106 13.02 -6.72 0.40
N VAL A 107 13.47 -5.86 -0.53
CA VAL A 107 13.10 -5.93 -1.95
C VAL A 107 13.62 -7.23 -2.57
N ARG A 108 14.91 -7.54 -2.39
CA ARG A 108 15.51 -8.79 -2.89
C ARG A 108 14.79 -10.02 -2.36
N ARG A 109 14.43 -10.02 -1.07
CA ARG A 109 13.64 -11.10 -0.44
C ARG A 109 12.28 -11.24 -1.11
N LYS A 110 11.56 -10.14 -1.35
CA LYS A 110 10.27 -10.18 -2.05
C LYS A 110 10.40 -10.79 -3.44
N LEU A 111 11.35 -10.29 -4.25
CA LEU A 111 11.51 -10.74 -5.63
C LEU A 111 11.83 -12.24 -5.71
N HIS A 112 12.67 -12.73 -4.78
CA HIS A 112 12.89 -14.16 -4.63
C HIS A 112 11.63 -14.94 -4.25
N ASN A 113 10.76 -14.38 -3.41
CA ASN A 113 9.50 -15.04 -3.04
C ASN A 113 8.49 -15.02 -4.20
N LEU A 114 8.44 -13.93 -4.96
CA LEU A 114 7.59 -13.81 -6.14
C LEU A 114 7.96 -14.84 -7.20
N SER A 115 9.27 -15.00 -7.48
CA SER A 115 9.79 -15.98 -8.45
C SER A 115 9.49 -17.44 -8.10
N ARG A 116 9.03 -17.72 -6.87
CA ARG A 116 8.66 -19.05 -6.38
C ARG A 116 7.15 -19.28 -6.35
N ARG A 117 6.32 -18.28 -6.72
CA ARG A 117 4.86 -18.43 -6.77
C ARG A 117 4.45 -19.28 -7.96
N SER A 118 3.38 -20.05 -7.77
CA SER A 118 2.74 -20.76 -8.89
C SER A 118 2.23 -19.76 -9.93
N ARG A 119 2.20 -20.17 -11.20
CA ARG A 119 1.64 -19.36 -12.28
C ARG A 119 0.21 -18.91 -11.99
N ALA A 120 -0.64 -19.82 -11.51
CA ALA A 120 -2.03 -19.51 -11.15
C ALA A 120 -2.13 -18.42 -10.07
N LYS A 121 -1.26 -18.45 -9.04
CA LYS A 121 -1.26 -17.41 -8.00
C LYS A 121 -0.80 -16.05 -8.56
N ARG A 122 0.19 -16.05 -9.46
CA ARG A 122 0.66 -14.82 -10.12
C ARG A 122 -0.43 -14.20 -10.99
N GLU A 123 -1.11 -15.02 -11.79
CA GLU A 123 -2.22 -14.56 -12.63
C GLU A 123 -3.38 -14.01 -11.79
N ALA A 124 -3.72 -14.67 -10.68
CA ALA A 124 -4.74 -14.18 -9.75
C ALA A 124 -4.36 -12.82 -9.11
N ASP A 125 -3.13 -12.67 -8.62
CA ASP A 125 -2.69 -11.41 -8.01
C ASP A 125 -2.62 -10.25 -9.01
N LYS A 126 -2.21 -10.52 -10.26
CA LYS A 126 -2.23 -9.52 -11.34
C LYS A 126 -3.65 -9.08 -11.66
N LEU A 127 -4.59 -10.01 -11.75
CA LEU A 127 -5.99 -9.69 -12.02
C LEU A 127 -6.59 -8.80 -10.92
N GLU A 128 -6.33 -9.14 -9.65
CA GLU A 128 -6.79 -8.32 -8.52
C GLU A 128 -6.10 -6.95 -8.47
N LEU A 129 -4.82 -6.86 -8.85
CA LEU A 129 -4.14 -5.58 -9.01
C LEU A 129 -4.84 -4.71 -10.07
N GLU A 130 -5.07 -5.23 -11.28
CA GLU A 130 -5.72 -4.45 -12.34
C GLU A 130 -7.15 -4.03 -11.97
N ARG A 131 -7.92 -4.92 -11.30
CA ARG A 131 -9.25 -4.56 -10.78
C ARG A 131 -9.20 -3.41 -9.78
N MET A 132 -8.26 -3.46 -8.84
CA MET A 132 -8.07 -2.39 -7.86
C MET A 132 -7.63 -1.08 -8.53
N LEU A 133 -6.71 -1.15 -9.50
CA LEU A 133 -6.26 0.02 -10.25
C LEU A 133 -7.40 0.67 -11.05
N ALA A 134 -8.27 -0.13 -11.68
CA ALA A 134 -9.44 0.36 -12.39
C ALA A 134 -10.43 1.06 -11.43
N GLN A 135 -10.72 0.46 -10.28
CA GLN A 135 -11.60 1.06 -9.26
C GLN A 135 -11.05 2.38 -8.72
N VAL A 136 -9.73 2.50 -8.56
CA VAL A 136 -9.10 3.76 -8.14
C VAL A 136 -9.21 4.82 -9.24
N ALA A 137 -9.02 4.45 -10.51
CA ALA A 137 -9.16 5.38 -11.64
C ALA A 137 -10.58 5.97 -11.72
N GLU A 138 -11.61 5.14 -11.54
CA GLU A 138 -13.02 5.55 -11.56
C GLU A 138 -13.39 6.50 -10.40
N ARG A 139 -12.64 6.51 -9.30
CA ARG A 139 -12.89 7.40 -8.14
C ARG A 139 -12.26 8.78 -8.27
N VAL A 140 -11.29 8.93 -9.18
CA VAL A 140 -10.53 10.17 -9.41
C VAL A 140 -11.05 10.94 -10.64
N THR A 141 -11.90 10.30 -11.46
CA THR A 141 -12.55 10.90 -12.64
C THR A 141 -13.93 11.43 -12.29
#